data_AF-A1T4V7-F1
#
_entry.id   AF-A1T4V7-F1
#
_cell.length_a   1.000
_cell.length_b   1.000
_cell.length_c   1.000
_cell.angle_alpha   90.00
_cell.angle_beta   90.00
_cell.angle_gamma   90.00
#
_symmetry.space_group_name_H-M   'P 1'
#
loop_
_entity.id
_entity.type
_entity.pdbx_description
1 polymer ?
#
loop_
_entity_poly.entity_id
_entity_poly.type
_entity_poly.pdbx_seq_one_letter_code
_entity_poly.pdbx_strand_id
1 'polypeptide(L)'
;MGKYRPALADLVAAVGVAALYRAHVRPWIYTWGARPDEVAATLPGDELTEPGGTRTTRAVTVYAPRQDVWPWLVQIGEDRAGFYSYSLLERGVGADVHNADVIHPEWQQLQVGDTVWLAHRYGPQARQIVAAVKPRSHLVLVSPADYERLRRGEKVSGSWSFILRREVGRTRLLARGCGGAAGRFWFDIPHFVMEQKMLRGIAARAQKTRTQEIAASIARHPATLRAGHPAKTAQVT
;
A
#
# COMPACT_ATOMS: atom_id res chain seq x y z
N MET A 1 21.44 36.02 37.07
CA MET A 1 21.87 34.74 36.44
C MET A 1 20.71 33.75 36.53
N GLY A 2 20.16 33.21 35.43
CA GLY A 2 19.16 32.13 35.58
C GLY A 2 18.28 31.71 34.38
N LYS A 3 18.09 32.52 33.33
CA LYS A 3 17.17 32.17 32.23
C LYS A 3 17.79 31.35 31.07
N TYR A 4 19.12 31.29 30.99
CA TYR A 4 19.83 30.62 29.88
C TYR A 4 19.97 29.10 30.04
N ARG A 5 19.90 28.58 31.28
CA ARG A 5 20.05 27.15 31.59
C ARG A 5 18.85 26.28 31.17
N PRO A 6 17.58 26.68 31.36
CA PRO A 6 16.44 25.89 30.87
C PRO A 6 16.38 25.86 29.34
N ALA A 7 16.60 26.99 28.67
CA ALA A 7 16.59 27.05 27.20
C ALA A 7 17.68 26.17 26.56
N LEU A 8 18.85 26.06 27.19
CA LEU A 8 19.90 25.16 26.73
C LEU A 8 19.54 23.69 26.95
N ALA A 9 18.91 23.34 28.08
CA ALA A 9 18.45 21.99 28.35
C ALA A 9 17.34 21.56 27.37
N ASP A 10 16.39 22.45 27.09
CA ASP A 10 15.32 22.22 26.11
C ASP A 10 15.89 22.04 24.70
N LEU A 11 16.90 22.84 24.32
CA LEU A 11 17.59 22.70 23.04
C LEU A 11 18.32 21.34 22.94
N VAL A 12 19.05 20.95 23.99
CA VAL A 12 19.75 19.65 24.03
C VAL A 12 18.76 18.50 23.96
N ALA A 13 17.64 18.57 24.67
CA ALA A 13 16.57 17.58 24.60
C ALA A 13 15.95 17.49 23.20
N ALA A 14 15.65 18.64 22.57
CA ALA A 14 15.11 18.68 21.22
C ALA A 14 16.08 18.08 20.18
N VAL A 15 17.38 18.38 20.30
CA VAL A 15 18.44 17.79 19.47
C VAL A 15 18.53 16.28 19.70
N GLY A 16 18.47 15.83 20.95
CA GLY A 16 18.47 14.40 21.30
C GLY A 16 17.28 13.65 20.71
N VAL A 17 16.07 14.20 20.82
CA VAL A 17 14.85 13.63 20.21
C VAL A 17 14.96 13.58 18.69
N ALA A 18 15.44 14.66 18.06
CA ALA A 18 15.63 14.70 16.61
C ALA A 18 16.66 13.66 16.14
N ALA A 19 17.74 13.47 16.90
CA ALA A 19 18.75 12.46 16.63
C ALA A 19 18.19 11.04 16.74
N LEU A 20 17.45 10.73 17.81
CA LEU A 20 16.79 9.44 18.00
C LEU A 20 15.78 9.14 16.90
N TYR A 21 14.97 10.13 16.51
CA TYR A 21 14.04 9.99 15.38
C TYR A 21 14.78 9.65 14.10
N ARG A 22 15.85 10.40 13.77
CA ARG A 22 16.63 10.18 12.55
C ARG A 22 17.36 8.84 12.53
N ALA A 23 17.88 8.40 13.67
CA ALA A 23 18.70 7.19 13.77
C ALA A 23 17.86 5.90 13.81
N HIS A 24 16.71 5.92 14.48
CA HIS A 24 15.94 4.69 14.75
C HIS A 24 14.55 4.68 14.14
N VAL A 25 13.78 5.75 14.36
CA VAL A 25 12.37 5.79 13.93
C VAL A 25 12.29 5.90 12.42
N ARG A 26 13.00 6.88 11.83
CA ARG A 26 12.95 7.19 10.40
C ARG A 26 13.33 5.99 9.52
N PRO A 27 14.47 5.30 9.74
CA PRO A 27 14.82 4.14 8.93
C PRO A 27 13.76 3.04 9.04
N TRP A 28 13.26 2.78 10.25
CA TRP A 28 12.23 1.76 10.49
C TRP A 28 10.91 2.08 9.78
N ILE A 29 10.38 3.31 9.89
CA ILE A 29 9.14 3.69 9.20
C ILE A 29 9.32 3.73 7.68
N TYR A 30 10.54 3.95 7.17
CA TYR A 30 10.79 3.99 5.73
C TYR A 30 10.90 2.61 5.11
N THR A 31 11.39 1.62 5.85
CA THR A 31 11.58 0.25 5.35
C THR A 31 10.59 -0.74 5.95
N TRP A 32 9.53 -0.26 6.62
CA TRP A 32 8.63 -1.12 7.40
C TRP A 32 8.10 -2.30 6.60
N GLY A 33 8.36 -3.50 7.11
CA GLY A 33 7.92 -4.74 6.52
C GLY A 33 8.66 -5.15 5.25
N ALA A 34 9.46 -4.28 4.62
CA ALA A 34 10.25 -4.58 3.43
C ALA A 34 11.57 -5.29 3.76
N ARG A 35 12.01 -6.16 2.84
CA ARG A 35 13.28 -6.87 2.93
C ARG A 35 14.42 -6.03 2.34
N PRO A 36 15.70 -6.28 2.72
CA PRO A 36 16.83 -5.51 2.18
C PRO A 36 16.94 -5.53 0.65
N ASP A 37 16.66 -6.67 0.01
CA ASP A 37 16.65 -6.80 -1.46
C ASP A 37 15.52 -5.99 -2.11
N GLU A 38 14.36 -5.87 -1.44
CA GLU A 38 13.23 -5.07 -1.88
C GLU A 38 13.53 -3.56 -1.77
N VAL A 39 14.19 -3.16 -0.68
CA VAL A 39 14.60 -1.77 -0.46
C VAL A 39 15.66 -1.36 -1.49
N ALA A 40 16.62 -2.23 -1.79
CA ALA A 40 17.71 -1.98 -2.73
C ALA A 40 17.29 -2.04 -4.20
N ALA A 41 16.26 -2.83 -4.53
CA ALA A 41 15.81 -3.00 -5.91
C ALA A 41 15.33 -1.71 -6.57
N THR A 42 15.53 -1.63 -7.89
CA THR A 42 14.84 -0.68 -8.76
C THR A 42 13.41 -1.16 -8.98
N LEU A 43 12.44 -0.29 -8.72
CA LEU A 43 11.01 -0.56 -8.80
C LEU A 43 10.35 0.39 -9.81
N PRO A 44 9.26 -0.03 -10.49
CA PRO A 44 8.52 0.85 -11.39
C PRO A 44 8.16 2.19 -10.74
N GLY A 45 8.47 3.28 -11.41
CA GLY A 45 8.27 4.65 -10.93
C GLY A 45 9.50 5.29 -10.30
N ASP A 46 10.57 4.54 -10.00
CA ASP A 46 11.85 5.10 -9.55
C ASP A 46 12.49 5.95 -10.66
N GLU A 47 12.36 5.47 -11.90
CA GLU A 47 12.88 6.12 -13.11
C GLU A 47 12.24 7.47 -13.41
N LEU A 48 11.09 7.78 -12.80
CA LEU A 48 10.40 9.07 -13.00
C LEU A 48 11.05 10.20 -12.19
N THR A 49 11.75 9.86 -11.10
CA THR A 49 12.37 10.84 -10.19
C THR A 49 13.86 11.04 -10.47
N GLU A 50 14.42 12.11 -9.91
CA GLU A 50 15.87 12.31 -9.87
C GLU A 50 16.56 11.28 -8.95
N PRO A 51 17.73 10.76 -9.32
CA PRO A 51 18.52 9.91 -8.45
C PRO A 51 18.88 10.60 -7.12
N GLY A 52 18.97 9.82 -6.04
CA GLY A 52 19.41 10.33 -4.72
C GLY A 52 18.34 11.01 -3.88
N GLY A 53 17.09 11.08 -4.37
CA GLY A 53 15.95 11.53 -3.58
C GLY A 53 15.63 10.61 -2.38
N THR A 54 14.92 11.16 -1.39
CA THR A 54 14.42 10.36 -0.26
C THR A 54 13.49 9.27 -0.77
N ARG A 55 13.65 8.05 -0.23
CA ARG A 55 12.92 6.88 -0.67
C ARG A 55 12.34 6.10 0.51
N THR A 56 11.09 5.68 0.39
CA THR A 56 10.41 4.76 1.31
C THR A 56 10.07 3.48 0.57
N THR A 57 10.17 2.34 1.23
CA THR A 57 9.79 1.04 0.68
C THR A 57 9.18 0.21 1.79
N ARG A 58 7.89 0.03 1.72
CA ARG A 58 7.12 -0.69 2.72
C ARG A 58 6.46 -1.88 2.07
N ALA A 59 6.28 -2.96 2.81
CA ALA A 59 5.75 -4.17 2.21
C ALA A 59 4.97 -5.04 3.17
N VAL A 60 4.00 -5.77 2.61
CA VAL A 60 3.26 -6.83 3.29
C VAL A 60 3.22 -8.08 2.41
N THR A 61 3.24 -9.24 3.05
CA THR A 61 2.96 -10.51 2.37
C THR A 61 1.46 -10.77 2.43
N VAL A 62 0.87 -11.00 1.27
CA VAL A 62 -0.54 -11.31 1.09
C VAL A 62 -0.67 -12.78 0.73
N TYR A 63 -1.40 -13.55 1.54
CA TYR A 63 -1.66 -14.97 1.30
C TYR A 63 -2.75 -15.20 0.23
N ALA A 64 -2.60 -14.52 -0.91
CA ALA A 64 -3.45 -14.64 -2.09
C ALA A 64 -2.62 -14.37 -3.36
N PRO A 65 -2.96 -14.96 -4.51
CA PRO A 65 -2.32 -14.65 -5.79
C PRO A 65 -2.59 -13.21 -6.23
N ARG A 66 -1.69 -12.65 -7.05
CA ARG A 66 -1.74 -11.26 -7.53
C ARG A 66 -3.05 -10.86 -8.20
N GLN A 67 -3.74 -11.83 -8.80
CA GLN A 67 -5.03 -11.61 -9.47
C GLN A 67 -6.16 -11.32 -8.48
N ASP A 68 -6.02 -11.73 -7.22
CA ASP A 68 -7.00 -11.48 -6.15
C ASP A 68 -6.61 -10.21 -5.38
N VAL A 69 -5.33 -9.84 -5.36
CA VAL A 69 -4.84 -8.60 -4.73
C VAL A 69 -5.09 -7.38 -5.62
N TRP A 70 -4.89 -7.52 -6.93
CA TRP A 70 -4.99 -6.42 -7.89
C TRP A 70 -6.34 -5.68 -7.87
N PRO A 71 -7.51 -6.36 -7.81
CA PRO A 71 -8.79 -5.68 -7.81
C PRO A 71 -8.99 -4.74 -6.62
N TRP A 72 -8.47 -5.12 -5.45
CA TRP A 72 -8.47 -4.27 -4.26
C TRP A 72 -7.54 -3.07 -4.40
N LEU A 73 -6.42 -3.22 -5.10
CA LEU A 73 -5.45 -2.14 -5.31
C LEU A 73 -5.96 -1.07 -6.29
N VAL A 74 -6.58 -1.45 -7.41
CA VAL A 74 -6.96 -0.48 -8.46
C VAL A 74 -8.21 0.33 -8.13
N GLN A 75 -9.02 -0.14 -7.19
CA GLN A 75 -10.24 0.55 -6.78
C GLN A 75 -10.03 1.50 -5.60
N ILE A 76 -8.78 1.75 -5.19
CA ILE A 76 -8.49 2.76 -4.16
C ILE A 76 -8.89 4.16 -4.64
N GLY A 77 -9.31 5.00 -3.70
CA GLY A 77 -9.74 6.37 -3.95
C GLY A 77 -10.89 6.75 -3.03
N GLU A 78 -10.94 8.01 -2.58
CA GLU A 78 -12.05 8.51 -1.75
C GLU A 78 -13.41 8.34 -2.45
N ASP A 79 -13.46 8.61 -3.75
CA ASP A 79 -14.63 8.47 -4.63
C ASP A 79 -14.94 7.02 -5.03
N ARG A 80 -14.17 6.05 -4.51
CA ARG A 80 -14.24 4.63 -4.86
C ARG A 80 -14.32 3.78 -3.59
N ALA A 81 -13.38 2.85 -3.40
CA ALA A 81 -13.40 1.92 -2.28
C ALA A 81 -12.66 2.43 -1.03
N GLY A 82 -12.27 3.70 -1.01
CA GLY A 82 -11.41 4.28 0.00
C GLY A 82 -9.96 3.78 -0.06
N PHE A 83 -9.22 3.99 1.04
CA PHE A 83 -7.83 3.52 1.18
C PHE A 83 -7.72 2.35 2.17
N TYR A 84 -8.82 1.72 2.57
CA TYR A 84 -8.83 0.60 3.53
C TYR A 84 -8.13 0.92 4.86
N SER A 85 -8.05 2.22 5.17
CA SER A 85 -7.32 2.77 6.30
C SER A 85 -8.29 3.12 7.44
N TYR A 86 -7.91 4.05 8.30
CA TYR A 86 -8.71 4.55 9.41
C TYR A 86 -9.86 5.45 8.91
N SER A 87 -10.86 4.85 8.25
CA SER A 87 -12.02 5.58 7.72
C SER A 87 -12.77 6.40 8.79
N LEU A 88 -12.69 6.02 10.06
CA LEU A 88 -13.22 6.82 11.17
C LEU A 88 -12.39 8.08 11.47
N LEU A 89 -11.06 8.00 11.39
CA LEU A 89 -10.18 9.16 11.57
C LEU A 89 -10.23 10.07 10.33
N GLU A 90 -10.26 9.47 9.13
CA GLU A 90 -10.43 10.17 7.85
C GLU A 90 -11.74 10.97 7.84
N ARG A 91 -12.85 10.36 8.28
CA ARG A 91 -14.14 11.07 8.47
C ARG A 91 -14.12 12.07 9.61
N GLY A 92 -13.37 11.81 10.68
CA GLY A 92 -13.18 12.75 11.80
C GLY A 92 -12.45 14.04 11.40
N VAL A 93 -11.58 13.99 10.38
CA VAL A 93 -10.98 15.17 9.74
C VAL A 93 -11.75 15.63 8.49
N GLY A 94 -12.84 14.93 8.18
CA GLY A 94 -13.88 15.23 7.19
C GLY A 94 -13.58 14.89 5.74
N ALA A 95 -12.77 13.85 5.51
CA ALA A 95 -12.76 13.11 4.24
C ALA A 95 -13.93 12.11 4.21
N ASP A 96 -14.62 11.96 3.09
CA ASP A 96 -15.82 11.12 2.99
C ASP A 96 -15.50 9.67 2.58
N VAL A 97 -14.48 9.10 3.23
CA VAL A 97 -13.92 7.80 2.85
C VAL A 97 -14.80 6.66 3.35
N HIS A 98 -15.37 5.90 2.40
CA HIS A 98 -16.12 4.67 2.65
C HIS A 98 -15.32 3.46 2.16
N ASN A 99 -14.82 2.65 3.11
CA ASN A 99 -14.09 1.44 2.76
C ASN A 99 -15.04 0.39 2.19
N ALA A 100 -14.90 0.05 0.91
CA ALA A 100 -15.69 -1.03 0.33
C ALA A 100 -15.25 -2.40 0.88
N ASP A 101 -16.21 -3.29 1.06
CA ASP A 101 -15.99 -4.69 1.46
C ASP A 101 -16.24 -5.67 0.32
N VAL A 102 -16.49 -5.16 -0.89
CA VAL A 102 -16.64 -5.92 -2.14
C VAL A 102 -15.79 -5.30 -3.27
N ILE A 103 -15.56 -6.09 -4.32
CA ILE A 103 -14.91 -5.64 -5.54
C ILE A 103 -15.99 -5.06 -6.46
N HIS A 104 -15.77 -3.84 -6.93
CA HIS A 104 -16.69 -3.13 -7.82
C HIS A 104 -16.19 -3.19 -9.27
N PRO A 105 -16.93 -3.84 -10.20
CA PRO A 105 -16.51 -3.98 -11.61
C PRO A 105 -16.21 -2.66 -12.31
N GLU A 106 -16.97 -1.61 -11.99
CA GLU A 106 -16.85 -0.25 -12.53
C GLU A 106 -15.50 0.42 -12.23
N TRP A 107 -14.80 -0.02 -11.17
CA TRP A 107 -13.52 0.56 -10.75
C TRP A 107 -12.29 -0.24 -11.21
N GLN A 108 -12.48 -1.31 -11.97
CA GLN A 108 -11.40 -2.24 -12.33
C GLN A 108 -10.59 -1.79 -13.56
N GLN A 109 -11.09 -0.81 -14.32
CA GLN A 109 -10.48 -0.32 -15.54
C GLN A 109 -9.73 1.00 -15.29
N LEU A 110 -8.63 0.94 -14.55
CA LEU A 110 -7.77 2.09 -14.31
C LEU A 110 -6.75 2.27 -15.46
N GLN A 111 -6.67 3.47 -16.02
CA GLN A 111 -5.81 3.84 -17.14
C GLN A 111 -4.82 4.95 -16.77
N VAL A 112 -3.77 5.11 -17.57
CA VAL A 112 -2.83 6.24 -17.45
C VAL A 112 -3.60 7.55 -17.69
N GLY A 113 -3.39 8.53 -16.80
CA GLY A 113 -4.11 9.80 -16.79
C GLY A 113 -5.36 9.83 -15.90
N ASP A 114 -5.82 8.68 -15.43
CA ASP A 114 -6.96 8.64 -14.50
C ASP A 114 -6.61 9.30 -13.16
N THR A 115 -7.64 9.84 -12.52
CA THR A 115 -7.53 10.47 -11.21
C THR A 115 -7.87 9.48 -10.09
N VAL A 116 -7.03 9.45 -9.06
CA VAL A 116 -7.28 8.80 -7.77
C VAL A 116 -7.39 9.89 -6.70
N TRP A 117 -8.59 10.12 -6.18
CA TRP A 117 -8.81 11.14 -5.15
C TRP A 117 -8.30 10.67 -3.79
N LEU A 118 -7.49 11.51 -3.13
CA LEU A 118 -7.03 11.27 -1.77
C LEU A 118 -8.03 11.85 -0.76
N ALA A 119 -8.47 13.10 -0.99
CA ALA A 119 -9.47 13.79 -0.18
C ALA A 119 -9.94 15.10 -0.87
N HIS A 120 -11.14 15.12 -1.44
CA HIS A 120 -11.80 16.25 -2.11
C HIS A 120 -11.81 17.52 -1.26
N ARG A 121 -11.96 17.38 0.07
CA ARG A 121 -11.96 18.49 1.03
C ARG A 121 -10.70 19.35 0.94
N TYR A 122 -9.54 18.76 0.66
CA TYR A 122 -8.26 19.49 0.60
C TYR A 122 -8.02 20.13 -0.79
N GLY A 123 -9.04 20.16 -1.64
CA GLY A 123 -9.05 20.87 -2.91
C GLY A 123 -8.51 20.04 -4.08
N PRO A 124 -8.39 20.64 -5.28
CA PRO A 124 -8.10 19.93 -6.53
C PRO A 124 -6.70 19.30 -6.60
N GLN A 125 -5.81 19.66 -5.67
CA GLN A 125 -4.46 19.10 -5.57
C GLN A 125 -4.41 17.84 -4.70
N ALA A 126 -5.47 17.55 -3.93
CA ALA A 126 -5.56 16.37 -3.07
C ALA A 126 -6.01 15.11 -3.84
N ARG A 127 -5.37 14.92 -4.99
CA ARG A 127 -5.55 13.79 -5.89
C ARG A 127 -4.21 13.35 -6.43
N GLN A 128 -4.14 12.13 -6.93
CA GLN A 128 -3.02 11.63 -7.69
C GLN A 128 -3.49 11.27 -9.10
N ILE A 129 -2.57 11.31 -10.04
CA ILE A 129 -2.79 10.91 -11.42
C ILE A 129 -2.00 9.63 -11.69
N VAL A 130 -2.61 8.69 -12.39
CA VAL A 130 -1.96 7.45 -12.81
C VAL A 130 -0.90 7.78 -13.87
N ALA A 131 0.37 7.65 -13.50
CA ALA A 131 1.50 7.82 -14.41
C ALA A 131 1.83 6.52 -15.17
N ALA A 132 1.67 5.37 -14.52
CA ALA A 132 1.85 4.06 -15.14
C ALA A 132 0.97 3.02 -14.47
N VAL A 133 0.39 2.11 -15.25
CA VAL A 133 -0.42 1.01 -14.73
C VAL A 133 -0.18 -0.24 -15.56
N LYS A 134 0.13 -1.35 -14.89
CA LYS A 134 0.24 -2.66 -15.51
C LYS A 134 -0.55 -3.68 -14.68
N PRO A 135 -1.63 -4.25 -15.23
CA PRO A 135 -2.48 -5.20 -14.54
C PRO A 135 -1.70 -6.29 -13.81
N ARG A 136 -2.04 -6.51 -12.54
CA ARG A 136 -1.45 -7.52 -11.65
C ARG A 136 0.06 -7.37 -11.46
N SER A 137 0.62 -6.19 -11.73
CA SER A 137 2.06 -5.92 -11.61
C SER A 137 2.35 -4.64 -10.84
N HIS A 138 1.88 -3.49 -11.31
CA HIS A 138 2.18 -2.23 -10.64
C HIS A 138 1.20 -1.11 -10.99
N LEU A 139 1.09 -0.16 -10.07
CA LEU A 139 0.36 1.10 -10.22
C LEU A 139 1.28 2.23 -9.73
N VAL A 140 1.54 3.22 -10.57
CA VAL A 140 2.37 4.38 -10.26
C VAL A 140 1.51 5.64 -10.31
N LEU A 141 1.56 6.40 -9.24
CA LEU A 141 0.79 7.60 -9.00
C LEU A 141 1.72 8.79 -8.81
N VAL A 142 1.34 9.95 -9.34
CA VAL A 142 2.08 11.21 -9.18
C VAL A 142 1.10 12.36 -8.90
N SER A 143 1.61 13.48 -8.40
CA SER A 143 0.80 14.69 -8.23
C SER A 143 0.31 15.25 -9.58
N PRO A 144 -0.79 16.01 -9.64
CA PRO A 144 -1.23 16.65 -10.89
C PRO A 144 -0.15 17.53 -11.54
N ALA A 145 0.61 18.27 -10.72
CA ALA A 145 1.72 19.09 -11.20
C ALA A 145 2.84 18.23 -11.81
N ASP A 146 3.17 17.11 -11.16
CA ASP A 146 4.18 16.17 -11.66
C ASP A 146 3.72 15.41 -12.91
N TYR A 147 2.43 15.13 -13.06
CA TYR A 147 1.90 14.56 -14.29
C TYR A 147 2.10 15.49 -15.49
N GLU A 148 1.88 16.79 -15.31
CA GLU A 148 2.17 17.78 -16.36
C GLU A 148 3.67 17.89 -16.67
N ARG A 149 4.55 17.69 -15.67
CA ARG A 149 6.00 17.59 -15.89
C ARG A 149 6.37 16.37 -16.73
N LEU A 150 5.79 15.20 -16.43
CA LEU A 150 6.01 13.98 -17.23
C LEU A 150 5.60 14.17 -18.68
N ARG A 151 4.48 14.86 -18.94
CA ARG A 151 4.02 15.15 -20.31
C ARG A 151 4.98 16.04 -21.09
N ARG A 152 5.80 16.85 -20.40
CA ARG A 152 6.88 17.65 -21.00
C ARG A 152 8.22 16.91 -21.07
N GLY A 153 8.27 15.64 -20.65
CA GLY A 153 9.50 14.85 -20.60
C GLY A 153 10.41 15.19 -19.42
N GLU A 154 9.91 15.91 -18.41
CA GLU A 154 10.67 16.26 -17.22
C GLU A 154 10.55 15.18 -16.12
N LYS A 155 11.54 15.14 -15.23
CA LYS A 155 11.49 14.33 -14.01
C LYS A 155 10.46 14.87 -13.02
N VAL A 156 9.82 13.97 -12.26
CA VAL A 156 8.87 14.35 -11.21
C VAL A 156 9.55 14.65 -9.90
N SER A 157 8.93 15.51 -9.10
CA SER A 157 9.38 15.82 -7.74
C SER A 157 9.11 14.67 -6.78
N GLY A 158 8.06 13.89 -7.02
CA GLY A 158 7.85 12.63 -6.32
C GLY A 158 6.86 11.70 -7.02
N SER A 159 6.95 10.42 -6.66
CA SER A 159 6.07 9.35 -7.13
C SER A 159 5.68 8.43 -5.99
N TRP A 160 4.49 7.84 -6.12
CA TRP A 160 3.96 6.84 -5.21
C TRP A 160 3.55 5.60 -5.98
N SER A 161 4.28 4.51 -5.79
CA SER A 161 4.14 3.29 -6.58
C SER A 161 3.74 2.10 -5.72
N PHE A 162 2.85 1.28 -6.24
CA PHE A 162 2.49 -0.03 -5.69
C PHE A 162 2.95 -1.14 -6.61
N ILE A 163 3.61 -2.15 -6.06
CA ILE A 163 4.18 -3.26 -6.82
C ILE A 163 3.68 -4.57 -6.25
N LEU A 164 3.13 -5.43 -7.11
CA LEU A 164 2.78 -6.81 -6.81
C LEU A 164 3.88 -7.74 -7.35
N ARG A 165 4.77 -8.18 -6.47
CA ARG A 165 5.76 -9.22 -6.78
C ARG A 165 5.15 -10.59 -6.53
N ARG A 166 5.36 -11.51 -7.46
CA ARG A 166 4.91 -12.90 -7.34
C ARG A 166 5.82 -13.65 -6.38
N GLU A 167 5.23 -14.29 -5.37
CA GLU A 167 5.88 -15.33 -4.56
C GLU A 167 5.09 -16.64 -4.71
N VAL A 168 5.68 -17.79 -4.37
CA VAL A 168 5.01 -19.08 -4.51
C VAL A 168 3.76 -19.12 -3.62
N GLY A 169 2.58 -19.21 -4.25
CA GLY A 169 1.28 -19.25 -3.58
C GLY A 169 0.85 -17.95 -2.89
N ARG A 170 1.62 -16.85 -3.04
CA ARG A 170 1.44 -15.60 -2.28
C ARG A 170 1.83 -14.41 -3.14
N THR A 171 1.46 -13.22 -2.69
CA THR A 171 1.87 -11.97 -3.33
C THR A 171 2.60 -11.11 -2.33
N ARG A 172 3.70 -10.52 -2.78
CA ARG A 172 4.39 -9.50 -2.03
C ARG A 172 3.92 -8.15 -2.55
N LEU A 173 3.19 -7.42 -1.73
CA LEU A 173 2.68 -6.08 -2.04
C LEU A 173 3.62 -5.06 -1.44
N LEU A 174 4.26 -4.27 -2.30
CA LEU A 174 5.17 -3.20 -1.92
C LEU A 174 4.51 -1.84 -2.20
N ALA A 175 4.77 -0.86 -1.34
CA ALA A 175 4.55 0.56 -1.60
C ALA A 175 5.91 1.28 -1.59
N ARG A 176 6.15 2.07 -2.62
CA ARG A 176 7.40 2.79 -2.87
C ARG A 176 7.07 4.27 -2.99
N GLY A 177 7.57 5.09 -2.08
CA GLY A 177 7.53 6.54 -2.20
C GLY A 177 8.90 7.06 -2.61
N CYS A 178 8.97 7.89 -3.63
CA CYS A 178 10.19 8.56 -4.08
C CYS A 178 9.96 10.07 -4.04
N GLY A 179 10.86 10.82 -3.40
CA GLY A 179 10.83 12.28 -3.36
C GLY A 179 9.59 12.88 -2.68
N GLY A 180 9.12 14.01 -3.21
CA GLY A 180 7.95 14.75 -2.71
C GLY A 180 8.14 15.27 -1.28
N ALA A 181 7.14 15.06 -0.43
CA ALA A 181 7.18 15.45 0.98
C ALA A 181 7.96 14.45 1.87
N ALA A 182 8.41 13.31 1.32
CA ALA A 182 9.18 12.33 2.07
C ALA A 182 10.49 12.95 2.56
N GLY A 183 10.77 12.79 3.86
CA GLY A 183 11.90 13.45 4.54
C GLY A 183 11.47 14.49 5.57
N ARG A 184 10.18 14.88 5.56
CA ARG A 184 9.60 15.84 6.51
C ARG A 184 8.86 15.07 7.60
N PHE A 185 9.31 15.15 8.85
CA PHE A 185 8.76 14.34 9.95
C PHE A 185 7.24 14.50 10.14
N TRP A 186 6.70 15.71 9.93
CA TRP A 186 5.27 16.01 10.02
C TRP A 186 4.43 15.31 8.96
N PHE A 187 5.05 14.94 7.83
CA PHE A 187 4.43 14.15 6.77
C PHE A 187 4.73 12.66 6.96
N ASP A 188 5.98 12.30 7.26
CA ASP A 188 6.46 10.93 7.31
C ASP A 188 5.66 10.04 8.28
N ILE A 189 5.38 10.53 9.50
CA ILE A 189 4.68 9.74 10.52
C ILE A 189 3.20 9.53 10.16
N PRO A 190 2.39 10.58 9.88
CA PRO A 190 1.00 10.37 9.46
C PRO A 190 0.89 9.53 8.19
N HIS A 191 1.72 9.80 7.19
CA HIS A 191 1.73 9.06 5.93
C HIS A 191 2.08 7.58 6.16
N PHE A 192 3.06 7.27 7.02
CA PHE A 192 3.39 5.90 7.40
C PHE A 192 2.19 5.17 8.01
N VAL A 193 1.54 5.76 9.02
CA VAL A 193 0.42 5.12 9.72
C VAL A 193 -0.73 4.80 8.74
N MET A 194 -1.04 5.74 7.85
CA MET A 194 -2.11 5.58 6.86
C MET A 194 -1.76 4.52 5.82
N GLU A 195 -0.56 4.57 5.24
CA GLU A 195 -0.13 3.61 4.22
C GLU A 195 0.04 2.20 4.80
N GLN A 196 0.60 2.08 6.01
CA GLN A 196 0.72 0.79 6.71
C GLN A 196 -0.65 0.14 6.89
N LYS A 197 -1.65 0.91 7.31
CA LYS A 197 -3.00 0.40 7.50
C LYS A 197 -3.66 0.03 6.17
N MET A 198 -3.51 0.86 5.14
CA MET A 198 -3.99 0.57 3.79
C MET A 198 -3.42 -0.75 3.26
N LEU A 199 -2.10 -0.95 3.32
CA LEU A 199 -1.45 -2.18 2.87
C LEU A 199 -2.01 -3.43 3.58
N ARG A 200 -2.17 -3.34 4.92
CA ARG A 200 -2.79 -4.41 5.71
C ARG A 200 -4.26 -4.60 5.37
N GLY A 201 -4.99 -3.53 5.08
CA GLY A 201 -6.39 -3.55 4.69
C GLY A 201 -6.62 -4.26 3.35
N ILE A 202 -5.78 -3.97 2.36
CA ILE A 202 -5.75 -4.67 1.05
C ILE A 202 -5.45 -6.15 1.29
N ALA A 203 -4.41 -6.47 2.08
CA ALA A 203 -4.02 -7.84 2.36
C ALA A 203 -5.15 -8.66 3.00
N ALA A 204 -5.80 -8.10 4.02
CA ALA A 204 -6.90 -8.76 4.73
C ALA A 204 -8.09 -9.05 3.80
N ARG A 205 -8.47 -8.07 2.96
CA ARG A 205 -9.59 -8.22 2.01
C ARG A 205 -9.30 -9.23 0.92
N ALA A 206 -8.13 -9.16 0.29
CA ALA A 206 -7.70 -10.13 -0.72
C ALA A 206 -7.70 -11.57 -0.18
N GLN A 207 -7.18 -11.77 1.04
CA GLN A 207 -7.18 -13.08 1.71
C GLN A 207 -8.59 -13.57 2.04
N LYS A 208 -9.47 -12.68 2.50
CA LYS A 208 -10.86 -13.00 2.79
C LYS A 208 -11.59 -13.45 1.52
N THR A 209 -11.48 -12.69 0.42
CA THR A 209 -12.05 -13.05 -0.89
C THR A 209 -11.55 -14.41 -1.33
N ARG A 210 -10.23 -14.65 -1.27
CA ARG A 210 -9.64 -15.94 -1.64
C ARG A 210 -10.17 -17.10 -0.80
N THR A 211 -10.30 -16.91 0.50
CA THR A 211 -10.84 -17.93 1.41
C THR A 211 -12.28 -18.26 1.07
N GLN A 212 -13.10 -17.24 0.80
CA GLN A 212 -14.50 -17.42 0.41
C GLN A 212 -14.64 -18.15 -0.94
N GLU A 213 -13.80 -17.82 -1.92
CA GLU A 213 -13.77 -18.51 -3.21
C GLU A 213 -13.40 -19.99 -3.09
N ILE A 214 -12.38 -20.30 -2.27
CA ILE A 214 -11.96 -21.68 -2.01
C ILE A 214 -13.11 -22.44 -1.32
N ALA A 215 -13.70 -21.89 -0.26
CA ALA A 215 -14.81 -22.51 0.44
C ALA A 215 -16.01 -22.76 -0.48
N ALA A 216 -16.36 -21.78 -1.33
CA ALA A 216 -17.43 -21.92 -2.30
C ALA A 216 -17.10 -22.96 -3.40
N SER A 217 -15.84 -23.08 -3.81
CA SER A 217 -15.39 -24.10 -4.77
C SER A 217 -15.53 -25.51 -4.18
N ILE A 218 -15.12 -25.70 -2.92
CA ILE A 218 -15.28 -26.97 -2.17
C ILE A 218 -16.76 -27.32 -2.01
N ALA A 219 -17.60 -26.36 -1.65
CA ALA A 219 -19.03 -26.57 -1.48
C ALA A 219 -19.74 -26.94 -2.81
N ARG A 220 -19.28 -26.41 -3.95
CA ARG A 220 -19.80 -26.75 -5.29
C ARG A 220 -19.30 -28.09 -5.82
N HIS A 221 -18.14 -28.55 -5.38
CA HIS A 221 -17.58 -29.85 -5.77
C HIS A 221 -17.26 -30.67 -4.52
N PRO A 222 -18.28 -31.16 -3.80
CA PRO A 222 -18.08 -32.07 -2.68
C PRO A 222 -17.62 -33.42 -3.23
N ALA A 223 -16.36 -33.53 -3.65
CA ALA A 223 -15.80 -34.79 -4.12
C ALA A 223 -15.75 -35.80 -2.95
N THR A 224 -16.71 -36.73 -2.95
CA THR A 224 -16.49 -38.17 -2.74
C THR A 224 -15.37 -38.58 -1.76
N LEU A 225 -15.47 -38.13 -0.50
CA LEU A 225 -14.75 -38.75 0.63
C LEU A 225 -15.51 -39.95 1.24
N ARG A 226 -16.46 -40.53 0.51
CA ARG A 226 -17.16 -41.78 0.86
C ARG A 226 -16.99 -42.81 -0.26
N ALA A 227 -15.87 -43.52 -0.29
CA ALA A 227 -15.76 -44.86 -0.89
C ALA A 227 -14.43 -45.53 -0.47
N GLY A 228 -14.16 -45.59 0.82
CA GLY A 228 -13.28 -46.61 1.37
C GLY A 228 -14.08 -47.92 1.44
N HIS A 229 -13.71 -48.88 0.59
CA HIS A 229 -14.22 -50.25 0.47
C HIS A 229 -14.80 -50.88 1.76
N PRO A 230 -15.96 -51.57 1.72
CA PRO A 230 -16.25 -52.59 2.73
C PRO A 230 -15.31 -53.78 2.53
N ALA A 231 -14.54 -54.12 3.56
CA ALA A 231 -13.75 -55.34 3.59
C ALA A 231 -14.69 -56.56 3.50
N LYS A 232 -14.62 -57.28 2.38
CA LYS A 232 -15.11 -58.66 2.28
C LYS A 232 -14.18 -59.52 3.13
N THR A 233 -14.57 -59.83 4.35
CA THR A 233 -13.97 -60.95 5.10
C THR A 233 -14.59 -62.22 4.56
N ALA A 234 -13.83 -62.93 3.72
CA ALA A 234 -14.16 -64.28 3.29
C ALA A 234 -14.12 -65.22 4.49
N GLN A 235 -15.20 -65.98 4.69
CA GLN A 235 -15.20 -67.19 5.49
C GLN A 235 -14.26 -68.20 4.84
N VAL A 236 -13.33 -68.75 5.61
CA VAL A 236 -12.67 -70.02 5.30
C VAL A 236 -12.84 -70.91 6.53
N THR A 237 -13.24 -72.13 6.19
CA THR A 237 -13.58 -73.32 6.95
C THR A 237 -12.57 -73.73 8.01
#